data_AF-K9QL98-F1
#
_entry.id   AF-K9QL98-F1
#
_cell.length_a   1.000
_cell.length_b   1.000
_cell.length_c   1.000
_cell.angle_alpha   90.00
_cell.angle_beta   90.00
_cell.angle_gamma   90.00
#
_symmetry.space_group_name_H-M   'P 1'
#
loop_
_entity.id
_entity.type
_entity.pdbx_description
1 polymer ?
#
loop_
_entity_poly.entity_id
_entity_poly.type
_entity_poly.pdbx_seq_one_letter_code
_entity_poly.pdbx_strand_id
1 'polypeptide(L)'
;MTPEEIAATLTDLFGTANVEKIAPGSWQIDTPTFRLLILLSEDHSWLRVLLPIVPATEAQPFLAQFLEANFDDTQEVRYALYDGVIWGVYQHHSGSLVSADLSNAIARLVSLHDAGLNDVFNRLLESRVRQIIQAAKQQGQSLQATMQNLERFYAEGLLGEINQTPQAREEVLAAWQRQLERLWHEVNINPQ
;
A
#
# COMPACT_ATOMS: atom_id res chain seq x y z
N MET A 1 -23.95 13.46 -6.88
CA MET A 1 -23.55 13.04 -8.23
C MET A 1 -24.57 12.10 -8.88
N THR A 2 -25.03 12.41 -10.09
CA THR A 2 -25.85 11.52 -10.92
C THR A 2 -24.97 10.56 -11.75
N PRO A 3 -25.54 9.49 -12.32
CA PRO A 3 -24.81 8.60 -13.22
C PRO A 3 -24.17 9.32 -14.42
N GLU A 4 -24.83 10.36 -14.96
CA GLU A 4 -24.32 11.17 -16.07
C GLU A 4 -23.12 12.00 -15.66
N GLU A 5 -23.16 12.61 -14.47
CA GLU A 5 -22.05 13.37 -13.91
C GLU A 5 -20.84 12.47 -13.64
N ILE A 6 -21.07 11.23 -13.18
CA ILE A 6 -20.03 10.21 -12.98
C ILE A 6 -19.40 9.86 -14.32
N ALA A 7 -20.20 9.51 -15.33
CA ALA A 7 -19.70 9.18 -16.66
C ALA A 7 -18.92 10.33 -17.29
N ALA A 8 -19.38 11.58 -17.13
CA ALA A 8 -18.66 12.77 -17.60
C ALA A 8 -17.31 12.92 -16.90
N THR A 9 -17.28 12.81 -15.56
CA THR A 9 -16.03 12.90 -14.79
C THR A 9 -15.02 11.81 -15.20
N LEU A 10 -15.48 10.58 -15.39
CA LEU A 10 -14.61 9.48 -15.86
C LEU A 10 -14.08 9.74 -17.28
N THR A 11 -14.93 10.27 -18.16
CA THR A 11 -14.54 10.63 -19.54
C THR A 11 -13.49 11.75 -19.55
N ASP A 12 -13.64 12.75 -18.67
CA ASP A 12 -12.69 13.85 -18.54
C ASP A 12 -11.32 13.36 -18.03
N LEU A 13 -11.32 12.38 -17.11
CA LEU A 13 -10.10 11.83 -16.53
C LEU A 13 -9.34 10.88 -17.47
N PHE A 14 -10.05 10.02 -18.20
CA PHE A 14 -9.44 8.91 -18.93
C PHE A 14 -9.62 8.97 -20.45
N GLY A 15 -10.47 9.86 -20.95
CA GLY A 15 -10.91 9.90 -22.34
C GLY A 15 -11.94 8.81 -22.66
N THR A 16 -12.86 9.12 -23.57
CA THR A 16 -13.99 8.24 -23.94
C THR A 16 -13.55 6.84 -24.38
N ALA A 17 -12.40 6.72 -25.04
CA ALA A 17 -11.90 5.45 -25.56
C ALA A 17 -11.57 4.41 -24.48
N ASN A 18 -11.27 4.87 -23.26
CA ASN A 18 -10.87 4.01 -22.15
C ASN A 18 -12.02 3.74 -21.17
N VAL A 19 -13.19 4.34 -21.37
CA VAL A 19 -14.34 4.22 -20.47
C VAL A 19 -15.38 3.31 -21.08
N GLU A 20 -15.47 2.08 -20.58
CA GLU A 20 -16.48 1.11 -20.99
C GLU A 20 -17.65 1.08 -19.98
N LYS A 21 -18.89 1.11 -20.49
CA LYS A 21 -20.08 0.88 -19.67
C LYS A 21 -20.43 -0.61 -19.68
N ILE A 22 -20.10 -1.31 -18.60
CA ILE A 22 -20.26 -2.77 -18.49
C ILE A 22 -21.67 -3.19 -18.03
N ALA A 23 -22.37 -2.31 -17.30
CA ALA A 23 -23.76 -2.51 -16.88
C ALA A 23 -24.42 -1.15 -16.54
N PRO A 24 -25.75 -1.08 -16.34
CA PRO A 24 -26.38 0.11 -15.78
C PRO A 24 -25.73 0.48 -14.43
N GLY A 25 -25.27 1.73 -14.31
CA GLY A 25 -24.57 2.20 -13.10
C GLY A 25 -23.14 1.67 -12.93
N SER A 26 -22.59 0.94 -13.90
CA SER A 26 -21.26 0.34 -13.79
C SER A 26 -20.36 0.68 -14.97
N TRP A 27 -19.13 1.06 -14.66
CA TRP A 27 -18.10 1.42 -15.62
C TRP A 27 -16.81 0.65 -15.34
N GLN A 28 -16.08 0.35 -16.40
CA GLN A 28 -14.74 -0.19 -16.37
C GLN A 28 -13.82 0.79 -17.10
N ILE A 29 -12.69 1.11 -16.48
CA ILE A 29 -11.60 1.83 -17.12
C ILE A 29 -10.49 0.83 -17.39
N ASP A 30 -10.18 0.62 -18.66
CA ASP A 30 -9.04 -0.19 -19.08
C ASP A 30 -7.90 0.72 -19.52
N THR A 31 -6.77 0.59 -18.85
CA THR A 31 -5.50 1.23 -19.23
C THR A 31 -4.45 0.16 -19.47
N PRO A 32 -3.29 0.49 -20.08
CA PRO A 32 -2.20 -0.46 -20.21
C PRO A 32 -1.64 -0.98 -18.88
N THR A 33 -1.84 -0.25 -17.78
CA THR A 33 -1.22 -0.53 -16.48
C THR A 33 -2.19 -1.08 -15.45
N PHE A 34 -3.46 -0.70 -15.51
CA PHE A 34 -4.47 -1.14 -14.54
C PHE A 34 -5.89 -1.20 -15.13
N ARG A 35 -6.76 -1.92 -14.41
CA ARG A 35 -8.20 -1.96 -14.63
C ARG A 35 -8.95 -1.43 -13.42
N LEU A 36 -9.69 -0.34 -13.59
CA LEU A 36 -10.50 0.28 -12.54
C LEU A 36 -11.97 -0.07 -12.74
N LEU A 37 -12.67 -0.45 -11.66
CA LEU A 37 -14.11 -0.69 -11.69
C LEU A 37 -14.84 0.36 -10.88
N ILE A 38 -15.90 0.92 -11.44
CA ILE A 38 -16.78 1.88 -10.80
C ILE A 38 -18.18 1.27 -10.79
N LEU A 39 -18.76 1.10 -9.60
CA LEU A 39 -20.02 0.41 -9.39
C LEU A 39 -20.94 1.33 -8.58
N LEU A 40 -22.05 1.73 -9.17
CA LEU A 40 -23.14 2.41 -8.49
C LEU A 40 -24.17 1.36 -8.04
N SER A 41 -24.64 1.46 -6.80
CA SER A 41 -25.69 0.57 -6.28
C SER A 41 -26.99 0.68 -7.10
N GLU A 42 -27.83 -0.35 -7.06
CA GLU A 42 -29.08 -0.39 -7.84
C GLU A 42 -30.04 0.77 -7.52
N ASP A 43 -30.04 1.24 -6.28
CA ASP A 43 -30.81 2.39 -5.80
C ASP A 43 -30.09 3.74 -6.02
N HIS A 44 -28.93 3.72 -6.68
CA HIS A 44 -28.05 4.85 -6.96
C HIS A 44 -27.50 5.60 -5.73
N SER A 45 -27.66 5.06 -4.52
CA SER A 45 -27.29 5.76 -3.28
C SER A 45 -25.79 5.65 -2.94
N TRP A 46 -25.11 4.61 -3.40
CA TRP A 46 -23.70 4.36 -3.09
C TRP A 46 -22.85 4.12 -4.33
N LEU A 47 -21.75 4.85 -4.41
CA LEU A 47 -20.68 4.60 -5.37
C LEU A 47 -19.58 3.78 -4.71
N ARG A 48 -19.08 2.77 -5.42
CA ARG A 48 -17.87 2.02 -5.07
C ARG A 48 -16.89 2.08 -6.23
N VAL A 49 -15.64 2.41 -5.94
CA VAL A 49 -14.54 2.34 -6.91
C VAL A 49 -13.54 1.29 -6.40
N LEU A 50 -13.11 0.41 -7.30
CA LEU A 50 -12.28 -0.75 -6.99
C LEU A 50 -11.09 -0.81 -7.95
N LEU A 51 -9.90 -0.97 -7.39
CA LEU A 51 -8.67 -1.18 -8.15
C LEU A 51 -7.91 -2.38 -7.55
N PRO A 52 -7.68 -3.47 -8.29
CA PRO A 52 -6.88 -4.58 -7.78
C PRO A 52 -5.44 -4.10 -7.60
N ILE A 53 -4.82 -4.44 -6.47
CA ILE A 53 -3.44 -4.01 -6.13
C ILE A 53 -2.49 -5.18 -6.33
N VAL A 54 -2.69 -6.27 -5.58
CA VAL A 54 -1.83 -7.46 -5.63
C VAL A 54 -2.60 -8.73 -5.23
N PRO A 55 -2.16 -9.92 -5.66
CA PRO A 55 -2.70 -11.18 -5.16
C PRO A 55 -2.52 -11.31 -3.64
N ALA A 56 -3.53 -11.86 -2.97
CA ALA A 56 -3.51 -12.07 -1.52
C ALA A 56 -2.36 -12.99 -1.08
N THR A 57 -1.97 -13.94 -1.93
CA THR A 57 -0.82 -14.84 -1.69
C THR A 57 0.49 -14.09 -1.55
N GLU A 58 0.68 -12.99 -2.29
CA GLU A 58 1.88 -12.15 -2.22
C GLU A 58 1.79 -11.16 -1.04
N ALA A 59 0.58 -10.69 -0.75
CA ALA A 59 0.31 -9.76 0.36
C ALA A 59 0.29 -10.41 1.75
N GLN A 60 0.20 -11.74 1.84
CA GLN A 60 0.02 -12.48 3.09
C GLN A 60 0.98 -12.06 4.23
N PRO A 61 2.29 -11.83 3.99
CA PRO A 61 3.21 -11.40 5.04
C PRO A 61 2.96 -9.98 5.56
N PHE A 62 2.19 -9.18 4.82
CA PHE A 62 2.04 -7.74 5.00
C PHE A 62 0.62 -7.31 5.41
N LEU A 63 -0.28 -8.26 5.71
CA LEU A 63 -1.69 -7.96 6.01
C LEU A 63 -1.85 -6.97 7.17
N ALA A 64 -1.03 -7.09 8.21
CA ALA A 64 -1.01 -6.14 9.32
C ALA A 64 -0.61 -4.73 8.85
N GLN A 65 0.40 -4.63 7.99
CA GLN A 65 0.88 -3.34 7.45
C GLN A 65 -0.15 -2.69 6.53
N PHE A 66 -0.93 -3.47 5.77
CA PHE A 66 -2.07 -2.95 5.01
C PHE A 66 -3.15 -2.37 5.94
N LEU A 67 -3.45 -3.03 7.07
CA LEU A 67 -4.42 -2.54 8.04
C LEU A 67 -3.92 -1.29 8.80
N GLU A 68 -2.63 -1.24 9.12
CA GLU A 68 -1.99 -0.05 9.69
C GLU A 68 -2.02 1.13 8.69
N ALA A 69 -1.69 0.90 7.42
CA ALA A 69 -1.77 1.92 6.38
C ALA A 69 -3.20 2.47 6.22
N ASN A 70 -4.22 1.61 6.40
CA ASN A 70 -5.62 2.02 6.40
C ASN A 70 -6.00 3.02 7.50
N PHE A 71 -5.22 3.05 8.58
CA PHE A 71 -5.43 3.95 9.70
C PHE A 71 -4.74 5.29 9.47
N ASP A 72 -3.48 5.28 9.01
CA ASP A 72 -2.64 6.48 8.98
C ASP A 72 -2.57 7.19 7.61
N ASP A 73 -2.61 6.46 6.49
CA ASP A 73 -2.11 7.01 5.20
C ASP A 73 -3.08 6.97 4.03
N THR A 74 -4.05 6.05 4.04
CA THR A 74 -4.93 5.86 2.87
C THR A 74 -6.04 6.90 2.75
N GLN A 75 -6.20 7.79 3.74
CA GLN A 75 -7.10 8.95 3.73
C GLN A 75 -8.56 8.59 3.45
N GLU A 76 -9.07 8.79 2.24
CA GLU A 76 -10.45 8.50 1.81
C GLU A 76 -10.62 7.10 1.21
N VAL A 77 -9.53 6.41 0.84
CA VAL A 77 -9.56 5.07 0.24
C VAL A 77 -9.10 4.02 1.25
N ARG A 78 -9.42 2.74 1.05
CA ARG A 78 -8.99 1.66 1.96
C ARG A 78 -8.54 0.44 1.18
N TYR A 79 -7.55 -0.27 1.72
CA TYR A 79 -7.25 -1.64 1.33
C TYR A 79 -8.32 -2.60 1.85
N ALA A 80 -8.75 -3.54 1.03
CA ALA A 80 -9.66 -4.61 1.40
C ALA A 80 -9.21 -5.94 0.78
N LEU A 81 -9.39 -7.04 1.50
CA LEU A 81 -9.17 -8.38 0.98
C LEU A 81 -10.48 -8.96 0.48
N TYR A 82 -10.56 -9.28 -0.81
CA TYR A 82 -11.73 -9.93 -1.39
C TYR A 82 -11.31 -10.79 -2.59
N ASP A 83 -11.87 -12.00 -2.67
CA ASP A 83 -11.66 -12.95 -3.78
C ASP A 83 -10.19 -13.20 -4.12
N GLY A 84 -9.36 -13.41 -3.09
CA GLY A 84 -7.94 -13.70 -3.27
C GLY A 84 -7.08 -12.53 -3.76
N VAL A 85 -7.59 -11.30 -3.71
CA VAL A 85 -6.89 -10.08 -4.15
C VAL A 85 -6.99 -9.00 -3.06
N ILE A 86 -5.91 -8.25 -2.88
CA ILE A 86 -5.94 -6.98 -2.14
C ILE A 86 -6.41 -5.90 -3.10
N TRP A 87 -7.53 -5.26 -2.75
CA TRP A 87 -8.15 -4.18 -3.51
C TRP A 87 -7.91 -2.85 -2.82
N GLY A 88 -7.65 -1.81 -3.60
CA GLY A 88 -7.93 -0.44 -3.20
C GLY A 88 -9.41 -0.15 -3.43
N VAL A 89 -10.07 0.37 -2.41
CA VAL A 89 -11.52 0.60 -2.39
C VAL A 89 -11.81 2.04 -1.97
N TYR A 90 -12.65 2.71 -2.74
CA TYR A 90 -13.31 3.95 -2.32
C TYR A 90 -14.82 3.70 -2.27
N GLN A 91 -15.48 4.17 -1.22
CA GLN A 91 -16.93 4.10 -1.08
C GLN A 91 -17.47 5.45 -0.62
N HIS A 92 -18.50 5.94 -1.31
CA HIS A 92 -19.08 7.23 -0.97
C HIS A 92 -20.57 7.26 -1.30
N HIS A 93 -21.34 7.98 -0.48
CA HIS A 93 -22.75 8.20 -0.76
C HIS A 93 -22.88 9.17 -1.95
N SER A 94 -23.62 8.77 -2.98
CA SER A 94 -23.75 9.53 -4.22
C SER A 94 -24.36 10.92 -3.99
N GLY A 95 -25.22 11.07 -2.98
CA GLY A 95 -25.88 12.33 -2.68
C GLY A 95 -24.95 13.46 -2.21
N SER A 96 -23.79 13.14 -1.64
CA SER A 96 -22.79 14.13 -1.20
C SER A 96 -21.53 14.13 -2.07
N LEU A 97 -21.41 13.18 -3.01
CA LEU A 97 -20.25 13.07 -3.88
C LEU A 97 -20.23 14.22 -4.89
N VAL A 98 -19.10 14.93 -4.94
CA VAL A 98 -18.76 15.87 -6.03
C VAL A 98 -17.66 15.31 -6.92
N SER A 99 -17.51 15.86 -8.13
CA SER A 99 -16.51 15.40 -9.11
C SER A 99 -15.07 15.46 -8.57
N ALA A 100 -14.75 16.48 -7.77
CA ALA A 100 -13.44 16.61 -7.14
C ALA A 100 -13.13 15.44 -6.20
N ASP A 101 -14.10 14.98 -5.40
CA ASP A 101 -13.92 13.84 -4.49
C ASP A 101 -13.64 12.56 -5.27
N LEU A 102 -14.39 12.33 -6.36
CA LEU A 102 -14.21 11.16 -7.21
C LEU A 102 -12.82 11.17 -7.88
N SER A 103 -12.42 12.30 -8.46
CA SER A 103 -11.11 12.46 -9.10
C SER A 103 -9.96 12.25 -8.11
N ASN A 104 -10.06 12.82 -6.91
CA ASN A 104 -9.05 12.67 -5.86
C ASN A 104 -8.94 11.22 -5.39
N ALA A 105 -10.08 10.58 -5.11
CA ALA A 105 -10.11 9.18 -4.69
C ALA A 105 -9.52 8.25 -5.76
N ILE A 106 -9.81 8.48 -7.04
CA ILE A 106 -9.23 7.72 -8.16
C ILE A 106 -7.71 7.93 -8.22
N ALA A 107 -7.23 9.17 -8.13
CA ALA A 107 -5.79 9.46 -8.13
C ALA A 107 -5.09 8.77 -6.95
N ARG A 108 -5.74 8.75 -5.77
CA ARG A 108 -5.22 8.05 -4.60
C ARG A 108 -5.19 6.54 -4.80
N LEU A 109 -6.24 5.93 -5.36
CA LEU A 109 -6.27 4.50 -5.68
C LEU A 109 -5.14 4.14 -6.64
N VAL A 110 -4.93 4.91 -7.71
CA VAL A 110 -3.84 4.70 -8.66
C VAL A 110 -2.48 4.80 -7.96
N SER A 111 -2.30 5.78 -7.07
CA SER A 111 -1.07 5.88 -6.27
C SER A 111 -0.83 4.65 -5.39
N LEU A 112 -1.87 4.05 -4.80
CA LEU A 112 -1.73 2.81 -4.03
C LEU A 112 -1.42 1.60 -4.91
N HIS A 113 -1.99 1.55 -6.11
CA HIS A 113 -1.70 0.53 -7.11
C HIS A 113 -0.22 0.59 -7.55
N ASP A 114 0.26 1.78 -7.89
CA ASP A 114 1.62 1.99 -8.34
C ASP A 114 2.65 1.71 -7.23
N ALA A 115 2.29 1.95 -5.97
CA ALA A 115 3.11 1.58 -4.82
C ALA A 115 3.16 0.05 -4.60
N GLY A 116 2.07 -0.68 -4.90
CA GLY A 116 2.00 -2.13 -4.75
C GLY A 116 2.35 -2.59 -3.34
N LEU A 117 3.39 -3.42 -3.22
CA LEU A 117 3.91 -3.89 -1.92
C LEU A 117 4.96 -2.97 -1.29
N ASN A 118 5.46 -1.96 -1.99
CA ASN A 118 6.64 -1.20 -1.54
C ASN A 118 6.40 -0.50 -0.19
N ASP A 119 5.26 0.16 -0.03
CA ASP A 119 4.96 0.91 1.19
C ASP A 119 4.77 0.00 2.41
N VAL A 120 4.05 -1.11 2.23
CA VAL A 120 3.83 -2.09 3.31
C VAL A 120 5.10 -2.88 3.63
N PHE A 121 5.94 -3.15 2.63
CA PHE A 121 7.26 -3.73 2.82
C PHE A 121 8.15 -2.79 3.64
N ASN A 122 8.22 -1.51 3.28
CA ASN A 122 9.01 -0.51 3.99
C ASN A 122 8.55 -0.34 5.44
N ARG A 123 7.23 -0.39 5.70
CA ARG A 123 6.69 -0.42 7.07
C ARG A 123 7.12 -1.64 7.86
N LEU A 124 6.99 -2.83 7.27
CA LEU A 124 7.40 -4.06 7.94
C LEU A 124 8.89 -3.99 8.28
N LEU A 125 9.70 -3.57 7.31
CA LEU A 125 11.12 -3.33 7.49
C LEU A 125 11.38 -2.37 8.65
N GLU A 126 10.76 -1.20 8.67
CA GLU A 126 10.94 -0.21 9.73
C GLU A 126 10.57 -0.78 11.11
N SER A 127 9.43 -1.46 11.23
CA SER A 127 8.97 -2.10 12.46
C SER A 127 9.98 -3.12 12.98
N ARG A 128 10.53 -3.96 12.09
CA ARG A 128 11.58 -4.93 12.43
C ARG A 128 12.87 -4.25 12.88
N VAL A 129 13.32 -3.19 12.18
CA VAL A 129 14.51 -2.44 12.58
C VAL A 129 14.31 -1.83 13.96
N ARG A 130 13.15 -1.25 14.26
CA ARG A 130 12.84 -0.71 15.59
C ARG A 130 12.91 -1.79 16.67
N GLN A 131 12.38 -2.98 16.43
CA GLN A 131 12.47 -4.12 17.36
C GLN A 131 13.93 -4.54 17.61
N ILE A 132 14.75 -4.62 16.56
CA ILE A 132 16.17 -4.94 16.68
C ILE A 132 16.90 -3.89 17.53
N ILE A 133 16.65 -2.61 17.29
CA ILE A 133 17.25 -1.51 18.05
C ILE A 133 16.83 -1.58 19.52
N GLN A 134 15.55 -1.81 19.82
CA GLN A 134 15.06 -1.95 21.19
C GLN A 134 15.77 -3.09 21.92
N ALA A 135 15.82 -4.28 21.32
CA ALA A 135 16.47 -5.44 21.92
C ALA A 135 17.98 -5.22 22.12
N ALA A 136 18.65 -4.63 21.13
CA ALA A 136 20.07 -4.31 21.20
C ALA A 136 20.38 -3.32 22.34
N LYS A 137 19.59 -2.24 22.45
CA LYS A 137 19.73 -1.23 23.50
C LYS A 137 19.47 -1.79 24.89
N GLN A 138 18.47 -2.67 25.05
CA GLN A 138 18.22 -3.38 26.31
C GLN A 138 19.39 -4.30 26.71
N GLN A 139 20.08 -4.87 25.73
CA GLN A 139 21.28 -5.69 25.94
C GLN A 139 22.56 -4.86 26.10
N GLY A 140 22.48 -3.52 26.07
CA GLY A 140 23.64 -2.62 26.16
C GLY A 140 24.56 -2.66 24.93
N GLN A 141 24.06 -3.15 23.78
CA GLN A 141 24.83 -3.20 22.55
C GLN A 141 24.97 -1.80 21.93
N SER A 142 26.10 -1.55 21.27
CA SER A 142 26.32 -0.34 20.47
C SER A 142 25.73 -0.49 19.07
N LEU A 143 25.49 0.65 18.42
CA LEU A 143 25.06 0.72 17.01
C LEU A 143 25.93 -0.17 16.10
N GLN A 144 27.25 -0.07 16.24
CA GLN A 144 28.20 -0.83 15.43
C GLN A 144 28.07 -2.34 15.66
N ALA A 145 27.88 -2.79 16.91
CA ALA A 145 27.67 -4.20 17.22
C ALA A 145 26.35 -4.72 16.64
N THR A 146 25.29 -3.91 16.68
CA THR A 146 23.99 -4.26 16.10
C THR A 146 24.05 -4.35 14.58
N MET A 147 24.77 -3.44 13.91
CA MET A 147 25.00 -3.49 12.46
C MET A 147 25.71 -4.79 12.04
N GLN A 148 26.78 -5.18 12.76
CA GLN A 148 27.48 -6.44 12.49
C GLN A 148 26.60 -7.68 12.69
N ASN A 149 25.76 -7.67 13.73
CA ASN A 149 24.81 -8.77 13.97
C ASN A 149 23.74 -8.85 12.86
N LEU A 150 23.28 -7.71 12.35
CA LEU A 150 22.32 -7.65 11.26
C LEU A 150 22.89 -8.22 9.96
N GLU A 151 24.12 -7.82 9.60
CA GLU A 151 24.84 -8.37 8.45
C GLU A 151 25.00 -9.88 8.55
N ARG A 152 25.29 -10.39 9.76
CA ARG A 152 25.36 -11.82 10.03
C ARG A 152 24.02 -12.52 9.85
N PHE A 153 22.94 -12.00 10.42
CA PHE A 153 21.59 -12.59 10.26
C PHE A 153 21.13 -12.60 8.81
N TYR A 154 21.47 -11.55 8.06
CA TYR A 154 21.22 -11.49 6.63
C TYR A 154 22.04 -12.56 5.89
N ALA A 155 23.32 -12.74 6.26
CA ALA A 155 24.17 -13.78 5.68
C ALA A 155 23.74 -15.21 6.01
N GLU A 156 23.09 -15.41 7.14
CA GLU A 156 22.51 -16.67 7.59
C GLU A 156 21.09 -16.92 7.02
N GLY A 157 20.53 -16.00 6.23
CA GLY A 157 19.20 -16.14 5.60
C GLY A 157 18.02 -15.92 6.56
N LEU A 158 18.28 -15.46 7.79
CA LEU A 158 17.27 -15.34 8.85
C LEU A 158 16.35 -14.12 8.71
N LEU A 159 16.70 -13.16 7.84
CA LEU A 159 15.89 -11.96 7.55
C LEU A 159 15.03 -12.10 6.28
N GLY A 160 14.91 -13.32 5.75
CA GLY A 160 14.15 -13.66 4.56
C GLY A 160 15.07 -14.04 3.40
N GLU A 161 14.91 -15.25 2.89
CA GLU A 161 15.46 -15.63 1.59
C GLU A 161 14.62 -14.97 0.51
N ILE A 162 15.16 -13.94 -0.13
CA ILE A 162 14.75 -13.64 -1.49
C ILE A 162 15.90 -14.14 -2.35
N ASN A 163 15.61 -15.06 -3.28
CA ASN A 163 16.48 -15.47 -4.37
C ASN A 163 16.88 -14.23 -5.19
N GLN A 164 17.81 -13.45 -4.67
CA GLN A 164 18.25 -12.19 -5.23
C GLN A 164 19.70 -12.33 -5.64
N THR A 165 20.00 -11.76 -6.81
CA THR A 165 21.36 -11.61 -7.30
C THR A 165 22.22 -10.93 -6.23
N PRO A 166 23.55 -11.18 -6.21
CA PRO A 166 24.46 -10.56 -5.24
C PRO A 166 24.33 -9.03 -5.14
N GLN A 167 23.94 -8.38 -6.23
CA GLN A 167 23.73 -6.93 -6.29
C GLN A 167 22.47 -6.47 -5.54
N ALA A 168 21.33 -7.15 -5.73
CA ALA A 168 20.10 -6.83 -5.00
C ALA A 168 20.26 -7.09 -3.49
N ARG A 169 21.09 -8.07 -3.13
CA ARG A 169 21.51 -8.34 -1.75
C ARG A 169 22.21 -7.15 -1.10
N GLU A 170 23.17 -6.55 -1.79
CA GLU A 170 23.92 -5.38 -1.32
C GLU A 170 23.02 -4.15 -1.19
N GLU A 171 22.11 -3.94 -2.14
CA GLU A 171 21.15 -2.83 -2.11
C GLU A 171 20.21 -2.92 -0.91
N VAL A 172 19.69 -4.12 -0.62
CA VAL A 172 18.85 -4.37 0.56
C VAL A 172 19.66 -4.13 1.84
N LEU A 173 20.85 -4.70 1.97
CA LEU A 173 21.72 -4.48 3.14
C LEU A 173 22.03 -2.99 3.37
N ALA A 174 22.34 -2.25 2.31
CA ALA A 174 22.60 -0.81 2.39
C ALA A 174 21.33 -0.01 2.78
N ALA A 175 20.14 -0.44 2.37
CA ALA A 175 18.89 0.16 2.84
C ALA A 175 18.65 -0.10 4.33
N TRP A 176 18.90 -1.33 4.79
CA TRP A 176 18.81 -1.72 6.20
C TRP A 176 19.78 -0.93 7.08
N GLN A 177 21.06 -0.81 6.69
CA GLN A 177 22.07 -0.05 7.45
C GLN A 177 21.66 1.42 7.60
N ARG A 178 21.25 2.08 6.51
CA ARG A 178 20.79 3.48 6.54
C ARG A 178 19.56 3.67 7.45
N GLN A 179 18.62 2.74 7.39
CA GLN A 179 17.44 2.76 8.28
C GLN A 179 17.83 2.59 9.75
N LEU A 180 18.74 1.66 10.03
CA LEU A 180 19.19 1.39 11.40
C LEU A 180 19.91 2.60 11.99
N GLU A 181 20.83 3.22 11.25
CA GLU A 181 21.51 4.46 11.68
C GLU A 181 20.52 5.59 11.98
N ARG A 182 19.56 5.83 11.08
CA ARG A 182 18.51 6.85 11.27
C ARG A 182 17.69 6.58 12.54
N LEU A 183 17.17 5.36 12.67
CA LEU A 183 16.26 4.98 13.73
C LEU A 183 16.94 4.81 15.09
N TRP A 184 18.26 4.58 15.12
CA TRP A 184 19.00 4.40 16.37
C TRP A 184 18.84 5.58 17.32
N HIS A 185 18.75 6.80 16.78
CA HIS A 185 18.58 8.02 17.58
C HIS A 185 17.11 8.31 17.94
N GLU A 186 16.15 7.76 17.19
CA GLU A 186 14.71 7.94 17.44
C GLU A 186 14.17 6.99 18.53
N VAL A 187 14.69 5.76 18.57
CA VAL A 187 14.20 4.72 19.48
C VAL A 187 14.80 4.92 20.87
N ASN A 188 14.06 5.54 21.79
CA ASN A 188 14.45 5.61 23.20
C ASN A 188 14.05 4.33 23.95
N ILE A 189 14.87 3.91 24.90
CA ILE A 189 14.47 2.90 25.88
C ILE A 189 13.52 3.63 26.85
N ASN A 190 12.22 3.40 26.75
CA ASN A 190 11.34 3.79 27.85
C ASN A 190 11.65 2.84 29.02
N PRO A 191 12.09 3.33 30.18
CA PRO A 191 12.15 2.50 31.37
C PRO A 191 10.71 2.09 31.71
N GLN A 192 10.43 0.78 31.70
CA GLN A 192 9.26 0.23 32.37
C GLN A 192 9.45 0.29 33.88
#